data_AF-A0A2V8RX27-F1
#
_entry.id   AF-A0A2V8RX27-F1
#
_cell.length_a   1.000
_cell.length_b   1.000
_cell.length_c   1.000
_cell.angle_alpha   90.00
_cell.angle_beta   90.00
_cell.angle_gamma   90.00
#
_symmetry.space_group_name_H-M   'P 1'
#
loop_
_entity.id
_entity.type
_entity.pdbx_description
1 polymer ?
#
loop_
_entity_poly.entity_id
_entity_poly.type
_entity_poly.pdbx_seq_one_letter_code
_entity_poly.pdbx_strand_id
1 'polypeptide(L)'
;MLPVQIGVKWLNGAAEGRVERAGTIKVGDREYADCVKVTYTEPSGVHSTENYLAPGVGIIKSVYVNNTEPKSTIELTLEQYHL
;
A
#
# COMPACT_ATOMS: atom_id res chain seq x y z
N MET A 1 2.62 9.58 23.13
CA MET A 1 2.60 9.47 21.66
C MET A 1 2.35 8.00 21.37
N LEU A 2 1.17 7.65 20.83
CA LEU A 2 0.77 6.25 20.65
C LEU A 2 1.41 5.68 19.36
N PRO A 3 1.91 4.44 19.37
CA PRO A 3 2.58 3.84 18.21
C PRO A 3 1.58 3.61 17.06
N VAL A 4 2.00 3.93 15.84
CA VAL A 4 1.23 3.68 14.62
C VAL A 4 1.19 2.17 14.39
N GLN A 5 0.02 1.59 14.57
CA GLN A 5 -0.23 0.18 14.34
C GLN A 5 -0.65 -0.01 12.87
N ILE A 6 0.22 -0.59 12.03
CA ILE A 6 -0.10 -0.96 10.65
C ILE A 6 -0.21 -2.48 10.55
N GLY A 7 -1.43 -2.97 10.32
CA GLY A 7 -1.82 -4.29 9.83
C GLY A 7 -0.92 -5.49 10.15
N VAL A 8 -1.25 -6.21 11.24
CA VAL A 8 -1.18 -7.68 11.52
C VAL A 8 -0.09 -8.58 10.86
N LYS A 9 1.03 -8.05 10.35
CA LYS A 9 2.23 -8.82 10.04
C LYS A 9 3.43 -8.13 10.65
N TRP A 10 4.02 -8.81 11.63
CA TRP A 10 5.39 -8.55 12.06
C TRP A 10 6.29 -8.89 10.86
N LEU A 11 6.63 -7.88 10.04
CA LEU A 11 7.76 -8.02 9.13
C LEU A 11 8.99 -8.07 10.01
N ASN A 12 9.60 -9.24 10.14
CA ASN A 12 10.84 -9.45 10.88
C ASN A 12 11.95 -8.55 10.28
N GLY A 13 12.05 -7.32 10.76
CA GLY A 13 13.25 -6.47 10.78
C GLY A 13 13.92 -6.07 9.47
N ALA A 14 13.42 -6.45 8.29
CA ALA A 14 14.23 -6.35 7.06
C ALA A 14 13.60 -5.57 5.89
N ALA A 15 12.34 -5.14 5.94
CA ALA A 15 11.75 -4.37 4.84
C ALA A 15 11.96 -2.86 5.06
N GLU A 16 12.56 -2.16 4.08
CA GLU A 16 12.56 -0.70 4.07
C GLU A 16 11.15 -0.21 3.75
N GLY A 17 10.56 0.53 4.69
CA GLY A 17 9.23 1.13 4.55
C GLY A 17 9.36 2.62 4.26
N ARG A 18 8.84 3.08 3.11
CA ARG A 18 8.76 4.51 2.78
C ARG A 18 7.30 4.97 2.82
N VAL A 19 7.05 6.08 3.50
CA VAL A 19 5.73 6.71 3.58
C VAL A 19 5.75 8.03 2.83
N GLU A 20 4.80 8.24 1.93
CA GLU A 20 4.70 9.43 1.09
C GLU A 20 3.26 9.91 0.99
N ARG A 21 3.06 11.23 0.86
CA ARG A 21 1.73 11.77 0.54
C ARG A 21 1.38 11.38 -0.90
N ALA A 22 0.23 10.74 -1.08
CA ALA A 22 -0.28 10.32 -2.39
C ALA A 22 -1.35 11.26 -2.94
N GLY A 23 -1.85 12.19 -2.12
CA GLY A 23 -2.84 13.18 -2.54
C GLY A 23 -4.18 12.51 -2.83
N THR A 24 -4.75 12.77 -4.00
CA THR A 24 -6.04 12.21 -4.38
C THR A 24 -5.86 10.94 -5.21
N ILE A 25 -6.52 9.85 -4.81
CA ILE A 25 -6.49 8.56 -5.52
C ILE A 25 -7.89 8.18 -5.98
N LYS A 26 -8.00 7.80 -7.26
CA LYS A 26 -9.23 7.28 -7.86
C LYS A 26 -9.19 5.76 -7.88
N VAL A 27 -10.26 5.14 -7.40
CA VAL A 27 -10.47 3.69 -7.42
C VAL A 27 -11.91 3.42 -7.87
N GLY A 28 -12.06 2.79 -9.03
CA GLY A 28 -13.36 2.69 -9.71
C GLY A 28 -13.98 4.08 -9.89
N ASP A 29 -15.24 4.23 -9.50
CA ASP A 29 -15.99 5.49 -9.56
C ASP A 29 -15.80 6.39 -8.31
N ARG A 30 -14.92 6.01 -7.38
CA ARG A 30 -14.70 6.72 -6.12
C ARG A 30 -13.38 7.49 -6.13
N GLU A 31 -13.40 8.64 -5.47
CA GLU A 31 -12.25 9.50 -5.28
C GLU A 31 -11.97 9.67 -3.78
N TYR A 32 -10.72 9.42 -3.37
CA TYR A 32 -10.28 9.51 -1.99
C TYR A 32 -9.20 10.60 -1.87
N ALA A 33 -9.47 11.63 -1.07
CA ALA A 33 -8.53 12.73 -0.84
C ALA A 33 -7.55 12.43 0.30
N ASP A 34 -6.43 13.17 0.32
CA ASP A 34 -5.40 13.11 1.37
C ASP A 34 -4.86 11.71 1.66
N CYS A 35 -4.75 10.89 0.62
CA CYS A 35 -4.21 9.55 0.71
C CYS A 35 -2.71 9.55 1.01
N VAL A 36 -2.27 8.46 1.60
CA VAL A 36 -0.86 8.15 1.87
C VAL A 36 -0.48 6.88 1.12
N LYS A 37 0.69 6.87 0.49
CA LYS A 37 1.30 5.68 -0.09
C LYS A 37 2.36 5.16 0.87
N VAL A 38 2.31 3.86 1.15
CA VAL A 38 3.33 3.15 1.91
C VAL A 38 3.94 2.10 1.00
N THR A 39 5.22 2.25 0.71
CA THR A 39 5.99 1.30 -0.09
C THR A 39 6.84 0.44 0.82
N TYR A 40 6.74 -0.87 0.63
CA TYR A 40 7.57 -1.87 1.28
C TYR A 40 8.41 -2.55 0.21
N THR A 41 9.72 -2.64 0.43
CA THR A 41 10.63 -3.35 -0.46
C THR A 41 11.36 -4.42 0.34
N GLU A 42 11.35 -5.66 -0.16
CA GLU A 42 12.16 -6.73 0.43
C GLU A 42 13.66 -6.41 0.28
N PRO A 43 14.54 -6.83 1.21
CA PRO A 43 15.99 -6.60 1.11
C PRO A 43 16.61 -7.01 -0.23
N SER A 44 16.08 -8.07 -0.83
CA SER A 44 16.55 -8.61 -2.11
C SER A 44 16.20 -7.69 -3.30
N GLY A 45 15.28 -6.73 -3.12
CA GLY A 45 14.69 -5.92 -4.18
C GLY A 45 13.74 -6.70 -5.11
N VAL A 46 13.61 -8.02 -4.90
CA VAL A 46 12.85 -8.91 -5.79
C VAL A 46 11.36 -8.61 -5.72
N HIS A 47 10.87 -8.24 -4.54
CA HIS A 47 9.47 -7.87 -4.35
C HIS A 47 9.32 -6.49 -3.72
N SER A 48 8.32 -5.76 -4.19
CA SER A 48 7.83 -4.58 -3.49
C SER A 48 6.31 -4.57 -3.43
N THR A 49 5.77 -3.87 -2.44
CA THR A 49 4.33 -3.65 -2.27
C THR A 49 4.07 -2.18 -2.02
N GLU A 50 3.16 -1.59 -2.78
CA GLU A 50 2.67 -0.23 -2.57
C GLU A 50 1.24 -0.26 -2.06
N ASN A 51 1.01 0.21 -0.84
CA ASN A 51 -0.32 0.34 -0.26
C ASN A 51 -0.74 1.81 -0.26
N TYR A 52 -1.91 2.11 -0.80
CA TYR A 52 -2.53 3.42 -0.80
C TYR A 52 -3.64 3.43 0.24
N LEU A 53 -3.54 4.32 1.22
CA LEU A 53 -4.45 4.42 2.35
C LEU A 53 -5.20 5.74 2.32
N ALA A 54 -6.52 5.68 2.49
CA ALA A 54 -7.38 6.84 2.64
C ALA A 54 -7.81 7.02 4.11
N PRO A 55 -7.87 8.28 4.63
CA PRO A 55 -8.37 8.55 5.97
C PRO A 55 -9.79 8.01 6.20
N GLY A 56 -10.01 7.32 7.32
CA GLY A 56 -11.32 6.75 7.67
C GLY A 56 -11.72 5.49 6.89
N VAL A 57 -10.92 5.05 5.92
CA VAL A 57 -11.20 3.84 5.10
C VAL A 57 -10.13 2.78 5.31
N GLY A 58 -8.85 3.16 5.34
CA GLY A 58 -7.73 2.21 5.31
C GLY A 58 -7.23 1.99 3.89
N ILE A 59 -6.80 0.77 3.55
CA ILE A 59 -6.21 0.45 2.24
C ILE A 59 -7.29 0.48 1.16
N ILE A 60 -7.12 1.36 0.18
CA ILE A 60 -8.02 1.50 -0.99
C ILE A 60 -7.43 0.90 -2.27
N LYS A 61 -6.11 0.75 -2.32
CA LYS A 61 -5.37 0.12 -3.43
C LYS A 61 -4.08 -0.50 -2.90
N SER A 62 -3.73 -1.69 -3.38
CA SER A 62 -2.47 -2.37 -3.12
C SER A 62 -1.86 -2.87 -4.42
N VAL A 63 -0.60 -2.55 -4.68
CA VAL A 63 0.14 -2.99 -5.87
C VAL A 63 1.31 -3.85 -5.40
N TYR A 64 1.28 -5.13 -5.71
CA TYR A 64 2.42 -6.03 -5.55
C TYR A 64 3.22 -6.09 -6.84
N VAL A 65 4.53 -5.94 -6.74
CA VAL A 65 5.44 -5.98 -7.87
C VAL A 65 6.48 -7.07 -7.65
N ASN A 66 6.60 -8.00 -8.60
CA ASN A 66 7.76 -8.87 -8.73
C ASN A 66 8.71 -8.26 -9.76
N ASN A 67 9.86 -7.81 -9.30
CA ASN A 67 10.91 -7.16 -10.10
C ASN A 67 11.84 -8.17 -10.79
N THR A 68 11.64 -9.48 -10.61
CA THR A 68 12.36 -10.50 -11.38
C THR A 68 11.86 -10.52 -12.82
N GLU A 69 12.76 -10.54 -13.80
CA GLU A 69 12.36 -10.62 -15.20
C GLU A 69 11.77 -11.99 -15.56
N PRO A 70 10.61 -12.04 -16.25
CA PRO A 70 9.81 -10.90 -16.71
C PRO A 70 9.06 -10.22 -15.56
N LYS A 71 9.21 -8.89 -15.44
CA LYS A 71 8.55 -8.11 -14.39
C LYS A 71 7.03 -8.34 -14.42
N SER A 72 6.44 -8.61 -13.25
CA SER A 72 5.00 -8.83 -13.12
C SER A 72 4.40 -8.00 -11.98
N THR A 73 3.14 -7.64 -12.13
CA THR A 73 2.42 -6.78 -11.17
C THR A 73 1.03 -7.35 -10.92
N ILE A 74 0.61 -7.33 -9.65
CA ILE A 74 -0.74 -7.65 -9.22
C ILE A 74 -1.30 -6.42 -8.52
N GLU A 75 -2.46 -5.95 -8.95
CA GLU A 75 -3.15 -4.82 -8.35
C GLU A 75 -4.46 -5.29 -7.70
N LEU A 76 -4.72 -4.81 -6.48
CA LEU A 76 -5.95 -5.02 -5.73
C LEU A 76 -6.56 -3.65 -5.42
N THR A 77 -7.84 -3.47 -5.71
CA THR A 77 -8.60 -2.24 -5.47
C THR A 77 -9.80 -2.48 -4.57
N LEU A 78 -10.10 -1.51 -3.71
CA LEU A 78 -11.33 -1.52 -2.91
C LEU A 78 -12.49 -0.98 -3.74
N GLU A 79 -13.32 -1.88 -4.26
CA GLU A 79 -14.51 -1.51 -5.04
C GLU A 79 -15.63 -0.98 -4.12
N GLN A 80 -15.88 -1.63 -2.98
CA GLN A 80 -16.95 -1.28 -2.04
C GLN A 80 -16.56 -1.62 -0.59
N TYR A 81 -17.13 -0.88 0.38
CA TYR A 81 -17.09 -1.22 1.80
C TYR A 81 -18.38 -0.77 2.49
N HIS A 82 -18.77 -1.46 3.56
CA HIS A 82 -19.91 -1.12 4.40
C HIS A 82 -19.44 -0.43 5.68
N LEU A 83 -20.20 0.58 6.14
CA LEU A 83 -20.01 1.28 7.41
C LEU A 83 -20.96 0.71 8.47
#